data_AF-A0A4Q1BNR0-F1
#
_entry.id   AF-A0A4Q1BNR0-F1
#
_cell.length_a   1.000
_cell.length_b   1.000
_cell.length_c   1.000
_cell.angle_alpha   90.00
_cell.angle_beta   90.00
_cell.angle_gamma   90.00
#
_symmetry.space_group_name_H-M   'P 1'
#
loop_
_entity.id
_entity.type
_entity.pdbx_description
1 polymer ?
#
loop_
_entity_poly.entity_id
_entity_poly.type
_entity_poly.pdbx_seq_one_letter_code
_entity_poly.pdbx_strand_id
1 'polypeptide(L)'
;MGTEPGQQPDNLDTLDAIVTPPLNFQSQDEALNWARRDAALEDGSTVDVLVTGLKARTLDPGSWVKAWVDEPERPIRLRKVLLIWGSQETDVRHSREIADRQVFLTLCAERFADPKSRLPIAILITDFILTPGDEAGESKDSIILNKLVESPLLILILRSLLLDTDCRSVLTCLALILSIIPLAPVQFSSHLPNLLVVLGRILCWNGWPPGELAYSGKPSITSAPTASPDLEWHIASSPNLLAGDDPAATKTEGEGIARQWLVVLYGLWPSNVLAFLRNPVDYLEGLGVKSVYAVQWADVWPPRYLAKRGEVILSDFAVHPHLMYFTLAQEREDERRWETYDTPQIVALCHLVAHSEARHPSRSDVFDESPVVDSQYLSTSILGHGGIPREKEESQQDTQKLKLDLLYSERLRKQYLSHIGRLHKSNLRFTSDEVEVHNFVNHIKEQDKTISTLTEELSHQKMEASMAHQKHTKWQERLRDQVAALRDEKRGWQTQVSQLSSALADVRVVAQKQKEELAVIKNE
;
A
#
# COMPACT_ATOMS: atom_id res chain seq x y z
N MET A 1 -69.73 -20.69 56.12
CA MET A 1 -69.12 -21.99 55.78
C MET A 1 -67.85 -21.71 55.00
N GLY A 2 -66.71 -22.25 55.44
CA GLY A 2 -65.44 -22.33 54.68
C GLY A 2 -64.66 -21.01 54.57
N THR A 3 -63.75 -20.66 55.48
CA THR A 3 -62.31 -21.03 55.54
C THR A 3 -61.38 -20.16 54.68
N GLU A 4 -60.82 -19.14 55.36
CA GLU A 4 -59.39 -18.72 55.37
C GLU A 4 -58.73 -17.96 54.19
N PRO A 5 -57.64 -17.18 54.44
CA PRO A 5 -57.73 -15.71 54.48
C PRO A 5 -56.69 -14.92 53.64
N GLY A 6 -56.95 -13.62 53.48
CA GLY A 6 -55.97 -12.54 53.69
C GLY A 6 -54.78 -12.41 52.72
N GLN A 7 -54.98 -11.68 51.62
CA GLN A 7 -53.91 -10.93 50.96
C GLN A 7 -53.79 -9.54 51.59
N GLN A 8 -52.65 -9.26 52.21
CA GLN A 8 -52.08 -7.91 52.39
C GLN A 8 -50.55 -7.98 52.21
N PRO A 9 -49.88 -6.86 51.88
CA PRO A 9 -48.80 -6.83 50.92
C PRO A 9 -47.43 -7.03 51.57
N ASP A 10 -46.56 -7.79 50.89
CA ASP A 10 -45.15 -7.87 51.27
C ASP A 10 -44.42 -6.58 50.91
N ASN A 11 -43.75 -6.09 51.93
CA ASN A 11 -42.88 -4.93 51.96
C ASN A 11 -41.71 -5.07 50.98
N LEU A 12 -41.26 -3.90 50.50
CA LEU A 12 -39.90 -3.65 50.06
C LEU A 12 -38.90 -4.35 50.99
N ASP A 13 -38.07 -5.23 50.44
CA ASP A 13 -36.60 -5.17 50.57
C ASP A 13 -35.93 -6.35 49.86
N THR A 14 -34.71 -6.11 49.39
CA THR A 14 -33.71 -7.08 48.89
C THR A 14 -33.85 -7.58 47.45
N LEU A 15 -33.62 -6.69 46.48
CA LEU A 15 -32.96 -7.04 45.22
C LEU A 15 -31.42 -7.02 45.42
N ASP A 16 -30.92 -7.92 46.28
CA ASP A 16 -29.51 -8.32 46.23
C ASP A 16 -29.40 -9.49 45.24
N ALA A 17 -29.41 -9.14 43.95
CA ALA A 17 -28.82 -10.01 42.96
C ALA A 17 -27.30 -10.01 43.20
N ILE A 18 -26.85 -10.96 44.00
CA ILE A 18 -25.45 -11.25 44.27
C ILE A 18 -24.76 -11.54 42.92
N VAL A 19 -24.12 -10.51 42.36
CA VAL A 19 -23.10 -10.67 41.34
C VAL A 19 -21.79 -10.93 42.09
N THR A 20 -21.41 -12.19 42.22
CA THR A 20 -20.06 -12.55 42.67
C THR A 20 -19.03 -11.96 41.71
N PRO A 21 -18.10 -11.12 42.17
CA PRO A 21 -17.07 -10.54 41.30
C PRO A 21 -15.91 -11.52 41.11
N PRO A 22 -15.22 -11.52 39.96
CA PRO A 22 -13.91 -12.13 39.86
C PRO A 22 -12.89 -11.14 40.45
N LEU A 23 -12.69 -11.15 41.77
CA LEU A 23 -11.78 -10.18 42.41
C LEU A 23 -10.90 -10.85 43.45
N ASN A 24 -9.61 -11.00 43.11
CA ASN A 24 -8.52 -11.02 44.09
C ASN A 24 -8.17 -9.59 44.59
N PHE A 25 -8.89 -8.55 44.15
CA PHE A 25 -8.69 -7.15 44.56
C PHE A 25 -9.96 -6.60 45.21
N GLN A 26 -9.89 -6.11 46.44
CA GLN A 26 -11.04 -5.61 47.20
C GLN A 26 -11.37 -4.15 46.88
N SER A 27 -10.47 -3.42 46.21
CA SER A 27 -10.64 -2.01 45.86
C SER A 27 -9.91 -1.61 44.57
N GLN A 28 -10.32 -0.49 43.98
CA GLN A 28 -9.64 0.15 42.84
C GLN A 28 -8.19 0.52 43.18
N ASP A 29 -7.94 0.98 44.41
CA ASP A 29 -6.60 1.38 44.87
C ASP A 29 -5.67 0.16 44.98
N GLU A 30 -6.19 -1.00 45.40
CA GLU A 30 -5.42 -2.23 45.46
C GLU A 30 -5.00 -2.71 44.06
N ALA A 31 -5.92 -2.62 43.10
CA ALA A 31 -5.66 -2.95 41.70
C ALA A 31 -4.63 -1.99 41.05
N LEU A 32 -4.76 -0.68 41.31
CA LEU A 32 -3.79 0.32 40.84
C LEU A 32 -2.42 0.14 41.50
N ASN A 33 -2.37 -0.15 42.80
CA ASN A 33 -1.12 -0.42 43.50
C ASN A 33 -0.42 -1.68 42.98
N TRP A 34 -1.17 -2.70 42.55
CA TRP A 34 -0.59 -3.85 41.85
C TRP A 34 -0.02 -3.46 40.48
N ALA A 35 -0.76 -2.63 39.72
CA ALA A 35 -0.34 -2.17 38.40
C ALA A 35 0.87 -1.22 38.45
N ARG A 36 1.07 -0.51 39.57
CA ARG A 36 2.24 0.35 39.82
C ARG A 36 3.52 -0.40 40.13
N ARG A 37 3.45 -1.65 40.59
CA ARG A 37 4.64 -2.43 40.97
C ARG A 37 5.32 -3.02 39.73
N ASP A 38 6.57 -2.64 39.48
CA ASP A 38 7.42 -3.31 38.49
C ASP A 38 7.91 -4.67 39.03
N ALA A 39 7.33 -5.75 38.55
CA ALA A 39 7.80 -7.10 38.85
C ALA A 39 7.80 -7.98 37.58
N ALA A 40 8.94 -8.65 37.36
CA ALA A 40 9.31 -9.40 36.17
C ALA A 40 8.65 -10.78 36.02
N LEU A 41 7.98 -11.30 37.06
CA LEU A 41 7.22 -12.54 37.00
C LEU A 41 5.74 -12.22 36.74
N GLU A 42 5.24 -12.71 35.61
CA GLU A 42 3.92 -12.40 35.07
C GLU A 42 2.91 -13.53 35.37
N ASP A 43 1.74 -13.17 35.89
CA ASP A 43 0.53 -13.97 35.81
C ASP A 43 -0.41 -13.31 34.79
N GLY A 44 -0.40 -13.78 33.53
CA GLY A 44 -1.29 -13.26 32.47
C GLY A 44 -2.77 -13.27 32.87
N SER A 45 -3.17 -14.20 33.74
CA SER A 45 -4.50 -14.29 34.33
C SER A 45 -4.93 -13.05 35.11
N THR A 46 -4.00 -12.34 35.75
CA THR A 46 -4.33 -11.13 36.54
C THR A 46 -4.64 -9.95 35.63
N VAL A 47 -3.93 -9.84 34.50
CA VAL A 47 -4.15 -8.79 33.51
C VAL A 47 -5.53 -8.94 32.86
N ASP A 48 -5.91 -10.16 32.49
CA ASP A 48 -7.23 -10.44 31.91
C ASP A 48 -8.38 -10.12 32.87
N VAL A 49 -8.21 -10.40 34.16
CA VAL A 49 -9.20 -10.05 35.20
C VAL A 49 -9.37 -8.53 35.31
N LEU A 50 -8.27 -7.76 35.33
CA LEU A 50 -8.32 -6.30 35.39
C LEU A 50 -8.95 -5.69 34.14
N VAL A 51 -8.61 -6.20 32.95
CA VAL A 51 -9.22 -5.79 31.68
C VAL A 51 -10.72 -6.08 31.69
N THR A 52 -11.12 -7.25 32.18
CA THR A 52 -12.55 -7.59 32.33
C THR A 52 -13.26 -6.65 33.30
N GLY A 53 -12.61 -6.25 34.40
CA GLY A 53 -13.14 -5.26 35.33
C GLY A 53 -13.32 -3.86 34.73
N LEU A 54 -12.38 -3.40 33.90
CA LEU A 54 -12.49 -2.14 33.16
C LEU A 54 -13.63 -2.17 32.14
N LYS A 55 -13.81 -3.29 31.42
CA LYS A 55 -14.92 -3.51 30.49
C LYS A 55 -16.28 -3.53 31.21
N ALA A 56 -16.35 -4.21 32.35
CA ALA A 56 -17.56 -4.29 33.18
C ALA A 56 -17.86 -2.98 33.94
N ARG A 57 -16.98 -1.98 33.87
CA ARG A 57 -17.07 -0.70 34.62
C ARG A 57 -17.10 -0.90 36.15
N THR A 58 -16.56 -2.01 36.64
CA THR A 58 -16.33 -2.23 38.07
C THR A 58 -15.09 -1.49 38.56
N LEU A 59 -14.15 -1.20 37.65
CA LEU A 59 -13.02 -0.31 37.84
C LEU A 59 -13.23 0.94 36.99
N ASP A 60 -12.97 2.14 37.53
CA ASP A 60 -13.09 3.39 36.78
C ASP A 60 -11.92 3.57 35.79
N PRO A 61 -12.12 3.53 34.46
CA PRO A 61 -11.00 3.64 33.53
C PRO A 61 -10.36 5.03 33.50
N GLY A 62 -11.09 6.07 33.91
CA GLY A 62 -10.56 7.43 34.00
C GLY A 62 -9.41 7.53 35.01
N SER A 63 -9.53 6.84 36.15
CA SER A 63 -8.48 6.73 37.16
C SER A 63 -7.23 6.00 36.68
N TRP A 64 -7.37 5.01 35.78
CA TRP A 64 -6.24 4.25 35.24
C TRP A 64 -5.44 5.07 34.22
N VAL A 65 -6.13 5.80 33.34
CA VAL A 65 -5.48 6.75 32.41
C VAL A 65 -4.83 7.89 33.21
N LYS A 66 -5.49 8.37 34.28
CA LYS A 66 -4.90 9.37 35.18
C LYS A 66 -3.65 8.83 35.89
N ALA A 67 -3.70 7.61 36.41
CA ALA A 67 -2.53 6.97 37.02
C ALA A 67 -1.38 6.86 36.02
N TRP A 68 -1.64 6.57 34.74
CA TRP A 68 -0.59 6.57 33.74
C TRP A 68 0.08 7.94 33.53
N VAL A 69 -0.70 9.01 33.60
CA VAL A 69 -0.20 10.39 33.49
C VAL A 69 0.59 10.82 34.73
N ASP A 70 0.12 10.43 35.92
CA ASP A 70 0.68 10.86 37.20
C ASP A 70 1.99 10.11 37.57
N GLU A 71 2.22 8.93 37.01
CA GLU A 71 3.37 8.07 37.34
C GLU A 71 4.59 8.35 36.42
N PRO A 72 5.70 8.92 36.95
CA PRO A 72 6.86 9.25 36.12
C PRO A 72 7.63 8.02 35.62
N GLU A 73 7.63 6.93 36.40
CA GLU A 73 8.35 5.68 36.10
C GLU A 73 7.68 4.87 34.97
N ARG A 74 6.43 5.20 34.61
CA ARG A 74 5.63 4.51 33.57
C ARG A 74 5.66 2.98 33.72
N PRO A 75 5.03 2.44 34.78
CA PRO A 75 5.09 1.02 35.12
C PRO A 75 4.63 0.11 33.98
N ILE A 76 5.36 -0.99 33.77
CA ILE A 76 5.13 -1.89 32.62
C ILE A 76 3.73 -2.53 32.70
N ARG A 77 3.28 -2.88 33.91
CA ARG A 77 1.98 -3.54 34.13
C ARG A 77 0.81 -2.60 33.82
N LEU A 78 0.88 -1.36 34.31
CA LEU A 78 -0.13 -0.33 34.03
C LEU A 78 -0.27 -0.09 32.52
N ARG A 79 0.85 0.04 31.81
CA ARG A 79 0.90 0.12 30.35
C ARG A 79 0.20 -1.08 29.71
N LYS A 80 0.57 -2.31 30.09
CA LYS A 80 0.03 -3.55 29.51
C LYS A 80 -1.49 -3.66 29.68
N VAL A 81 -2.02 -3.37 30.87
CA VAL A 81 -3.47 -3.39 31.14
C VAL A 81 -4.21 -2.38 30.25
N LEU A 82 -3.72 -1.15 30.15
CA LEU A 82 -4.34 -0.11 29.31
C LEU A 82 -4.30 -0.47 27.82
N LEU A 83 -3.18 -1.01 27.34
CA LEU A 83 -3.03 -1.43 25.93
C LEU A 83 -3.98 -2.58 25.58
N ILE A 84 -4.08 -3.60 26.43
CA ILE A 84 -4.96 -4.75 26.20
C ILE A 84 -6.43 -4.34 26.32
N TRP A 85 -6.77 -3.47 27.27
CA TRP A 85 -8.12 -2.92 27.40
C TRP A 85 -8.53 -2.13 26.15
N GLY A 86 -7.65 -1.29 25.61
CA GLY A 86 -7.91 -0.54 24.39
C GLY A 86 -7.95 -1.40 23.11
N SER A 87 -7.22 -2.53 23.08
CA SER A 87 -7.01 -3.33 21.87
C SER A 87 -8.00 -4.50 21.72
N GLN A 88 -8.41 -5.15 22.81
CA GLN A 88 -9.22 -6.37 22.73
C GLN A 88 -10.62 -6.14 22.16
N GLU A 89 -10.88 -6.78 21.03
CA GLU A 89 -12.20 -7.00 20.45
C GLU A 89 -12.77 -8.30 21.04
N THR A 90 -13.73 -8.20 21.95
CA THR A 90 -14.45 -9.37 22.46
C THR A 90 -15.71 -9.57 21.64
N ASP A 91 -15.68 -10.62 20.82
CA ASP A 91 -16.79 -11.41 20.26
C ASP A 91 -18.05 -10.67 19.77
N VAL A 92 -18.29 -10.78 18.46
CA VAL A 92 -19.18 -10.05 17.52
C VAL A 92 -20.70 -10.08 17.85
N ARG A 93 -21.15 -10.07 19.10
CA ARG A 93 -22.57 -10.33 19.41
C ARG A 93 -23.32 -9.29 20.24
N HIS A 94 -22.68 -8.27 20.83
CA HIS A 94 -23.42 -7.27 21.61
C HIS A 94 -22.92 -5.83 21.38
N SER A 95 -23.84 -4.96 20.96
CA SER A 95 -23.73 -3.49 20.75
C SER A 95 -23.04 -2.61 21.83
N ARG A 96 -22.41 -3.20 22.85
CA ARG A 96 -21.59 -2.56 23.90
C ARG A 96 -20.10 -2.44 23.52
N GLU A 97 -19.67 -3.06 22.41
CA GLU A 97 -18.27 -3.32 22.01
C GLU A 97 -17.54 -2.12 21.34
N ILE A 98 -18.25 -1.23 20.65
CA ILE A 98 -17.67 0.00 20.06
C ILE A 98 -17.35 1.05 21.14
N ALA A 99 -17.94 0.89 22.33
CA ALA A 99 -17.85 1.88 23.40
C ALA A 99 -16.48 1.92 24.08
N ASP A 100 -15.80 0.79 24.31
CA ASP A 100 -14.60 0.79 25.17
C ASP A 100 -13.38 1.43 24.50
N ARG A 101 -13.14 1.13 23.21
CA ARG A 101 -12.07 1.79 22.43
C ARG A 101 -12.35 3.28 22.25
N GLN A 102 -13.60 3.63 21.94
CA GLN A 102 -14.00 5.03 21.82
C GLN A 102 -13.83 5.76 23.17
N VAL A 103 -14.18 5.12 24.27
CA VAL A 103 -14.01 5.66 25.62
C VAL A 103 -12.54 5.80 25.98
N PHE A 104 -11.70 4.83 25.66
CA PHE A 104 -10.24 4.93 25.84
C PHE A 104 -9.69 6.16 25.08
N LEU A 105 -10.00 6.29 23.79
CA LEU A 105 -9.54 7.43 22.98
C LEU A 105 -10.11 8.77 23.47
N THR A 106 -11.36 8.78 23.96
CA THR A 106 -11.98 9.99 24.52
C THR A 106 -11.31 10.40 25.84
N LEU A 107 -11.04 9.45 26.75
CA LEU A 107 -10.31 9.71 27.98
C LEU A 107 -8.88 10.20 27.68
N CYS A 108 -8.21 9.61 26.69
CA CYS A 108 -6.92 10.11 26.22
C CYS A 108 -7.03 11.54 25.68
N ALA A 109 -8.07 11.87 24.90
CA ALA A 109 -8.31 13.22 24.39
C ALA A 109 -8.55 14.24 25.51
N GLU A 110 -9.40 13.92 26.47
CA GLU A 110 -9.67 14.76 27.65
C GLU A 110 -8.39 15.05 28.44
N ARG A 111 -7.56 14.01 28.64
CA ARG A 111 -6.29 14.18 29.34
C ARG A 111 -5.28 14.93 28.50
N PHE A 112 -5.19 14.70 27.19
CA PHE A 112 -4.22 15.36 26.29
C PHE A 112 -4.40 16.89 26.20
N ALA A 113 -5.59 17.41 26.55
CA ALA A 113 -5.82 18.85 26.61
C ALA A 113 -4.87 19.58 27.57
N ASP A 114 -4.50 18.95 28.70
CA ASP A 114 -3.55 19.49 29.67
C ASP A 114 -2.09 19.40 29.13
N PRO A 115 -1.30 20.50 29.11
CA PRO A 115 0.08 20.46 28.64
C PRO A 115 0.98 19.39 29.28
N LYS A 116 0.78 19.09 30.57
CA LYS A 116 1.68 18.18 31.31
C LYS A 116 1.48 16.71 30.96
N SER A 117 0.28 16.35 30.51
CA SER A 117 -0.12 14.99 30.18
C SER A 117 0.09 14.63 28.70
N ARG A 118 0.45 15.59 27.83
CA ARG A 118 0.61 15.36 26.39
C ARG A 118 1.66 14.31 26.07
N LEU A 119 2.85 14.41 26.66
CA LEU A 119 3.93 13.44 26.46
C LEU A 119 3.53 12.01 26.89
N PRO A 120 3.07 11.75 28.14
CA PRO A 120 2.71 10.39 28.54
C PRO A 120 1.54 9.83 27.72
N ILE A 121 0.56 10.64 27.35
CA ILE A 121 -0.54 10.19 26.48
C ILE A 121 -0.04 9.90 25.06
N ALA A 122 0.82 10.73 24.47
CA ALA A 122 1.39 10.49 23.15
C ALA A 122 2.19 9.18 23.10
N ILE A 123 2.94 8.86 24.16
CA ILE A 123 3.66 7.59 24.29
C ILE A 123 2.67 6.43 24.35
N LEU A 124 1.64 6.51 25.19
CA LEU A 124 0.62 5.46 25.31
C LEU A 124 -0.09 5.18 23.99
N ILE A 125 -0.41 6.22 23.23
CA ILE A 125 -1.07 6.08 21.93
C ILE A 125 -0.11 5.54 20.88
N THR A 126 1.16 5.95 20.90
CA THR A 126 2.20 5.36 20.04
C THR A 126 2.32 3.86 20.31
N ASP A 127 2.39 3.47 21.58
CA ASP A 127 2.43 2.07 22.00
C ASP A 127 1.19 1.30 21.57
N PHE A 128 0.02 1.92 21.71
CA PHE A 128 -1.26 1.35 21.31
C PHE A 128 -1.30 1.02 19.82
N ILE A 129 -0.71 1.88 18.98
CA ILE A 129 -0.67 1.69 17.52
C ILE A 129 0.43 0.70 17.10
N LEU A 130 1.53 0.64 17.85
CA LEU A 130 2.65 -0.25 17.56
C LEU A 130 2.48 -1.67 18.12
N THR A 131 1.55 -1.88 19.05
CA THR A 131 1.27 -3.21 19.62
C THR A 131 0.60 -4.08 18.56
N PRO A 132 1.25 -5.18 18.10
CA PRO A 132 0.67 -6.05 17.08
C PRO A 132 -0.55 -6.79 17.66
N GLY A 133 -1.66 -6.80 16.93
CA GLY A 133 -2.79 -7.66 17.28
C GLY A 133 -2.44 -9.15 17.09
N ASP A 134 -2.91 -10.01 17.99
CA ASP A 134 -2.62 -11.47 17.99
C ASP A 134 -3.18 -12.24 16.76
N GLU A 135 -3.92 -11.59 15.87
CA GLU A 135 -4.47 -12.23 14.67
C GLU A 135 -3.93 -11.62 13.39
N ALA A 136 -3.55 -12.49 12.45
CA ALA A 136 -2.92 -12.20 11.16
C ALA A 136 -3.83 -11.46 10.14
N GLY A 137 -4.56 -10.41 10.56
CA GLY A 137 -5.52 -9.71 9.74
C GLY A 137 -5.20 -8.22 9.60
N GLU A 138 -4.92 -7.78 8.37
CA GLU A 138 -4.87 -6.37 7.93
C GLU A 138 -6.14 -5.57 8.34
N SER A 139 -7.21 -6.22 8.81
CA SER A 139 -8.45 -5.57 9.25
C SER A 139 -8.36 -4.90 10.63
N LYS A 140 -7.63 -5.45 11.61
CA LYS A 140 -7.60 -4.88 12.98
C LYS A 140 -6.90 -3.53 13.04
N ASP A 141 -5.76 -3.41 12.37
CA ASP A 141 -5.02 -2.15 12.24
C ASP A 141 -5.89 -1.08 11.56
N SER A 142 -6.58 -1.43 10.46
CA SER A 142 -7.48 -0.52 9.74
C SER A 142 -8.62 0.01 10.62
N ILE A 143 -9.25 -0.84 11.44
CA ILE A 143 -10.35 -0.42 12.33
C ILE A 143 -9.84 0.51 13.45
N ILE A 144 -8.69 0.19 14.07
CA ILE A 144 -8.08 1.01 15.12
C ILE A 144 -7.77 2.41 14.58
N LEU A 145 -7.20 2.48 13.39
CA LEU A 145 -6.79 3.73 12.76
C LEU A 145 -7.98 4.58 12.32
N ASN A 146 -9.01 3.97 11.72
CA ASN A 146 -10.23 4.70 11.37
C ASN A 146 -10.87 5.35 12.59
N LYS A 147 -10.89 4.65 13.74
CA LYS A 147 -11.43 5.22 14.98
C LYS A 147 -10.56 6.31 15.60
N LEU A 148 -9.24 6.20 15.48
CA LEU A 148 -8.32 7.25 15.90
C LEU A 148 -8.48 8.52 15.05
N VAL A 149 -8.66 8.36 13.74
CA VAL A 149 -8.90 9.47 12.81
C VAL A 149 -10.24 10.15 13.08
N GLU A 150 -11.29 9.38 13.38
CA GLU A 150 -12.60 9.91 13.78
C GLU A 150 -12.57 10.59 15.16
N SER A 151 -11.57 10.29 15.99
CA SER A 151 -11.46 10.81 17.36
C SER A 151 -11.00 12.28 17.39
N PRO A 152 -11.53 13.10 18.33
CA PRO A 152 -11.02 14.46 18.55
C PRO A 152 -9.53 14.49 18.94
N LEU A 153 -8.99 13.35 19.40
CA LEU A 153 -7.58 13.21 19.77
C LEU A 153 -6.63 13.55 18.62
N LEU A 154 -6.92 13.16 17.38
CA LEU A 154 -6.07 13.46 16.23
C LEU A 154 -5.92 14.99 16.04
N ILE A 155 -7.03 15.72 16.16
CA ILE A 155 -7.03 17.18 16.04
C ILE A 155 -6.21 17.82 17.15
N LEU A 156 -6.30 17.31 18.38
CA LEU A 156 -5.50 17.79 19.52
C LEU A 156 -4.00 17.50 19.31
N ILE A 157 -3.64 16.33 18.80
CA ILE A 157 -2.24 15.98 18.46
C ILE A 157 -1.71 16.92 17.38
N LEU A 158 -2.46 17.14 16.30
CA LEU A 158 -2.08 18.09 15.24
C LEU A 158 -1.93 19.52 15.79
N ARG A 159 -2.80 19.93 16.72
CA ARG A 159 -2.70 21.25 17.36
C ARG A 159 -1.47 21.37 18.26
N SER A 160 -1.13 20.31 19.01
CA SER A 160 0.14 20.22 19.74
C SER A 160 1.34 20.36 18.79
N LEU A 161 1.32 19.65 17.65
CA LEU A 161 2.34 19.76 16.61
C LEU A 161 2.43 21.13 15.92
N LEU A 162 1.39 21.96 16.00
CA LEU A 162 1.40 23.33 15.44
C LEU A 162 1.88 24.38 16.43
N LEU A 163 1.65 24.17 17.74
CA LEU A 163 1.79 25.21 18.77
C LEU A 163 2.81 24.88 19.87
N ASP A 164 2.99 23.62 20.24
CA ASP A 164 3.84 23.28 21.39
C ASP A 164 5.33 23.42 21.08
N THR A 165 6.09 23.73 22.13
CA THR A 165 7.55 23.96 22.08
C THR A 165 8.32 23.00 22.98
N ASP A 166 7.64 22.04 23.62
CA ASP A 166 8.30 20.94 24.30
C ASP A 166 8.84 19.94 23.27
N CYS A 167 10.17 19.82 23.22
CA CYS A 167 10.85 19.02 22.20
C CYS A 167 10.42 17.56 22.24
N ARG A 168 10.35 16.95 23.43
CA ARG A 168 10.02 15.52 23.57
C ARG A 168 8.59 15.23 23.15
N SER A 169 7.62 16.04 23.60
CA SER A 169 6.22 15.92 23.20
C SER A 169 6.05 16.08 21.68
N VAL A 170 6.70 17.08 21.08
CA VAL A 170 6.63 17.31 19.63
C VAL A 170 7.22 16.14 18.86
N LEU A 171 8.42 15.67 19.20
CA LEU A 171 9.06 14.53 18.51
C LEU A 171 8.24 13.25 18.64
N THR A 172 7.67 12.98 19.82
CA THR A 172 6.79 11.80 20.02
C THR A 172 5.51 11.93 19.19
N CYS A 173 4.88 13.10 19.15
CA CYS A 173 3.71 13.33 18.32
C CYS A 173 4.02 13.24 16.82
N LEU A 174 5.22 13.68 16.38
CA LEU A 174 5.65 13.53 14.99
C LEU A 174 5.83 12.06 14.63
N ALA A 175 6.53 11.29 15.47
CA ALA A 175 6.72 9.86 15.28
C ALA A 175 5.37 9.12 15.25
N LEU A 176 4.45 9.49 16.15
CA LEU A 176 3.08 8.98 16.17
C LEU A 176 2.38 9.20 14.82
N ILE A 177 2.35 10.44 14.34
CA ILE A 177 1.68 10.77 13.08
C ILE A 177 2.36 10.08 11.87
N LEU A 178 3.69 10.01 11.86
CA LEU A 178 4.45 9.27 10.83
C LEU A 178 4.08 7.80 10.78
N SER A 179 3.79 7.19 11.94
CA SER A 179 3.37 5.79 12.01
C SER A 179 1.95 5.55 11.48
N ILE A 180 1.10 6.59 11.40
CA ILE A 180 -0.32 6.49 11.05
C ILE A 180 -0.59 6.94 9.60
N ILE A 181 0.06 8.02 9.14
CA ILE A 181 -0.21 8.64 7.83
C ILE A 181 -0.25 7.63 6.68
N PRO A 182 0.75 6.75 6.49
CA PRO A 182 0.77 5.82 5.35
C PRO A 182 -0.37 4.79 5.36
N LEU A 183 -1.01 4.56 6.51
CA LEU A 183 -2.14 3.65 6.63
C LEU A 183 -3.48 4.28 6.24
N ALA A 184 -3.58 5.61 6.28
CA ALA A 184 -4.82 6.35 6.07
C ALA A 184 -4.61 7.65 5.25
N PRO A 185 -3.94 7.60 4.08
CA PRO A 185 -3.56 8.82 3.34
C PRO A 185 -4.79 9.64 2.90
N VAL A 186 -5.89 8.99 2.54
CA VAL A 186 -7.12 9.69 2.12
C VAL A 186 -7.65 10.57 3.26
N GLN A 187 -7.72 10.02 4.47
CA GLN A 187 -8.24 10.70 5.64
C GLN A 187 -7.37 11.91 6.04
N PHE A 188 -6.04 11.76 5.95
CA PHE A 188 -5.09 12.84 6.22
C PHE A 188 -5.07 13.95 5.16
N SER A 189 -5.65 13.73 3.96
CA SER A 189 -5.70 14.76 2.90
C SER A 189 -6.47 16.00 3.32
N SER A 190 -7.49 15.85 4.18
CA SER A 190 -8.24 16.97 4.79
C SER A 190 -7.39 17.81 5.77
N HIS A 191 -6.38 17.19 6.37
CA HIS A 191 -5.46 17.81 7.32
C HIS A 191 -4.13 18.25 6.68
N LEU A 192 -3.96 18.02 5.37
CA LEU A 192 -2.72 18.32 4.64
C LEU A 192 -2.19 19.75 4.85
N PRO A 193 -3.01 20.83 4.84
CA PRO A 193 -2.49 22.17 5.10
C PRO A 193 -1.81 22.30 6.47
N ASN A 194 -2.36 21.67 7.50
CA ASN A 194 -1.77 21.67 8.84
C ASN A 194 -0.47 20.85 8.87
N LEU A 195 -0.43 19.69 8.19
CA LEU A 195 0.79 18.88 8.07
C LEU A 195 1.92 19.63 7.36
N LEU A 196 1.59 20.45 6.38
CA LEU A 196 2.53 21.32 5.66
C LEU A 196 3.01 22.48 6.53
N VAL A 197 2.14 23.09 7.35
CA VAL A 197 2.58 24.08 8.35
C VAL A 197 3.54 23.45 9.36
N VAL A 198 3.28 22.22 9.81
CA VAL A 198 4.22 21.45 10.65
C VAL A 198 5.55 21.22 9.92
N LEU A 199 5.53 20.87 8.63
CA LEU A 199 6.76 20.79 7.81
C LEU A 199 7.49 22.13 7.78
N GLY A 200 6.79 23.25 7.60
CA GLY A 200 7.35 24.59 7.67
C GLY A 200 8.03 24.89 9.01
N ARG A 201 7.45 24.43 10.13
CA ARG A 201 8.07 24.53 11.46
C ARG A 201 9.33 23.68 11.56
N ILE A 202 9.29 22.43 11.10
CA ILE A 202 10.43 21.49 11.10
C ILE A 202 11.60 22.07 10.31
N LEU A 203 11.31 22.61 9.13
CA LEU A 203 12.29 23.29 8.31
C LEU A 203 12.85 24.56 8.95
N CYS A 204 12.26 25.08 10.04
CA CYS A 204 12.77 26.23 10.79
C CYS A 204 13.60 25.83 12.02
N TRP A 205 13.84 24.54 12.26
CA TRP A 205 14.66 24.09 13.39
C TRP A 205 16.13 24.51 13.23
N ASN A 206 16.81 24.75 14.35
CA ASN A 206 18.20 25.20 14.34
C ASN A 206 19.12 24.05 13.93
N GLY A 207 19.93 24.26 12.88
CA GLY A 207 20.87 23.27 12.37
C GLY A 207 20.29 22.32 11.32
N TRP A 208 19.03 22.49 10.92
CA TRP A 208 18.38 21.72 9.86
C TRP A 208 17.86 22.65 8.75
N PRO A 209 18.20 22.48 7.45
CA PRO A 209 18.88 21.33 6.84
C PRO A 209 20.39 21.25 7.14
N PRO A 210 21.01 20.06 6.99
CA PRO A 210 22.44 19.87 7.22
C PRO A 210 23.28 20.82 6.36
N GLY A 211 24.24 21.52 6.96
CA GLY A 211 25.15 22.44 6.25
C GLY A 211 24.93 23.94 6.49
N GLU A 212 23.89 24.33 7.23
CA GLU A 212 23.67 25.73 7.61
C GLU A 212 24.41 26.10 8.91
N LEU A 213 25.23 27.16 8.87
CA LEU A 213 25.97 27.66 10.03
C LEU A 213 25.00 28.04 11.15
N ALA A 214 25.10 27.32 12.28
CA ALA A 214 24.29 27.50 13.48
C ALA A 214 24.55 28.86 14.15
N TYR A 215 23.93 29.93 13.66
CA TYR A 215 23.88 31.22 14.35
C TYR A 215 22.90 31.15 15.52
N SER A 216 23.34 30.60 16.66
CA SER A 216 22.84 30.99 18.01
C SER A 216 23.49 30.21 19.15
N GLY A 217 24.28 29.16 18.87
CA GLY A 217 24.94 28.38 19.93
C GLY A 217 23.96 27.69 20.89
N LYS A 218 22.68 27.54 20.52
CA LYS A 218 21.68 26.83 21.32
C LYS A 218 20.99 25.73 20.50
N PRO A 219 20.94 24.47 21.01
CA PRO A 219 20.18 23.40 20.39
C PRO A 219 18.69 23.66 20.63
N SER A 220 18.02 24.32 19.68
CA SER A 220 16.56 24.41 19.67
C SER A 220 16.04 23.62 18.47
N ILE A 221 15.54 22.43 18.80
CA ILE A 221 14.92 21.50 17.84
C ILE A 221 13.44 21.85 17.66
N THR A 222 12.85 22.79 18.42
CA THR A 222 11.45 23.19 18.22
C THR A 222 11.24 24.67 18.52
N SER A 223 10.52 25.35 17.62
CA SER A 223 10.06 26.74 17.79
C SER A 223 8.68 26.92 17.15
N ALA A 224 7.89 27.84 17.68
CA ALA A 224 6.61 28.26 17.10
C ALA A 224 6.41 29.76 17.35
N PRO A 225 5.76 30.49 16.44
CA PRO A 225 5.18 31.78 16.74
C PRO A 225 4.14 31.65 17.87
N THR A 226 3.86 32.76 18.56
CA THR A 226 2.83 32.80 19.61
C THR A 226 1.47 32.38 19.03
N ALA A 227 0.75 31.52 19.76
CA ALA A 227 -0.60 31.10 19.37
C ALA A 227 -1.56 32.31 19.28
N SER A 228 -2.54 32.25 18.39
CA SER A 228 -3.60 33.28 18.34
C SER A 228 -4.34 33.34 19.68
N PRO A 229 -4.67 34.52 20.22
CA PRO A 229 -5.41 34.65 21.48
C PRO A 229 -6.80 34.00 21.44
N ASP A 230 -7.38 33.84 20.25
CA ASP A 230 -8.68 33.17 20.06
C ASP A 230 -8.59 31.66 20.27
N LEU A 231 -7.38 31.09 20.23
CA LEU A 231 -7.14 29.69 20.48
C LEU A 231 -6.93 29.51 21.98
N GLU A 232 -7.95 28.99 22.68
CA GLU A 232 -7.86 28.53 24.08
C GLU A 232 -6.91 27.30 24.21
N TRP A 233 -5.62 27.48 23.90
CA TRP A 233 -4.60 26.43 23.92
C TRP A 233 -3.46 26.83 24.85
N HIS A 234 -3.27 26.05 25.91
CA HIS A 234 -2.09 26.19 26.75
C HIS A 234 -0.89 25.54 26.06
N ILE A 235 0.14 26.32 25.78
CA ILE A 235 1.36 25.84 25.11
C ILE A 235 2.14 24.95 26.09
N ALA A 236 2.45 23.73 25.66
CA ALA A 236 3.40 22.90 26.38
C ALA A 236 4.81 23.40 26.08
N SER A 237 5.46 23.95 27.09
CA SER A 237 6.84 24.44 27.02
C SER A 237 7.63 23.79 28.14
N SER A 238 8.71 23.10 27.80
CA SER A 238 9.70 22.72 28.82
C SER A 238 10.68 23.89 29.00
N PRO A 239 10.92 24.34 30.24
CA PRO A 239 11.81 25.48 30.49
C PRO A 239 13.28 25.18 30.18
N ASN A 240 13.69 23.92 29.99
CA ASN A 240 15.01 23.51 29.50
C ASN A 240 14.90 22.02 29.06
N LEU A 241 15.71 21.58 28.09
CA LEU A 241 16.10 20.15 28.02
C LEU A 241 16.46 19.75 29.46
N LEU A 242 15.79 18.73 30.00
CA LEU A 242 16.10 18.24 31.35
C LEU A 242 17.61 18.09 31.43
N ALA A 243 18.20 18.50 32.56
CA ALA A 243 19.66 18.54 32.79
C ALA A 243 20.36 17.16 32.77
N GLY A 244 19.77 16.16 32.10
CA GLY A 244 20.31 14.83 31.82
C GLY A 244 20.07 14.33 30.38
N ASP A 245 19.39 15.08 29.49
CA ASP A 245 19.34 14.70 28.08
C ASP A 245 20.61 15.15 27.36
N ASP A 246 21.26 14.22 26.66
CA ASP A 246 22.30 14.61 25.72
C ASP A 246 21.66 15.44 24.59
N PRO A 247 22.00 16.75 24.50
CA PRO A 247 21.46 17.60 23.45
C PRO A 247 21.88 17.13 22.05
N ALA A 248 22.98 16.38 21.94
CA ALA A 248 23.42 15.80 20.67
C ALA A 248 22.52 14.64 20.24
N ALA A 249 22.18 13.72 21.16
CA ALA A 249 21.29 12.58 20.86
C ALA A 249 19.89 13.06 20.43
N THR A 250 19.31 14.00 21.18
CA THR A 250 17.99 14.57 20.88
C THR A 250 17.99 15.27 19.51
N LYS A 251 19.10 15.93 19.15
CA LYS A 251 19.26 16.58 17.85
C LYS A 251 19.28 15.57 16.70
N THR A 252 20.08 14.51 16.81
CA THR A 252 20.17 13.45 15.79
C THR A 252 18.81 12.77 15.55
N GLU A 253 18.06 12.50 16.61
CA GLU A 253 16.70 11.97 16.50
C GLU A 253 15.73 12.92 15.83
N GLY A 254 15.80 14.21 16.20
CA GLY A 254 15.00 15.25 15.57
C GLY A 254 15.26 15.33 14.07
N GLU A 255 16.52 15.29 13.65
CA GLU A 255 16.92 15.29 12.23
C GLU A 255 16.38 14.07 11.47
N GLY A 256 16.48 12.87 12.07
CA GLY A 256 15.93 11.65 11.49
C GLY A 256 14.42 11.70 11.30
N ILE A 257 13.68 12.13 12.33
CA ILE A 257 12.22 12.29 12.29
C ILE A 257 11.82 13.39 11.29
N ALA A 258 12.55 14.51 11.24
CA ALA A 258 12.34 15.59 10.30
C ALA A 258 12.50 15.15 8.85
N ARG A 259 13.57 14.38 8.56
CA ARG A 259 13.77 13.78 7.23
C ARG A 259 12.60 12.86 6.90
N GLN A 260 12.22 11.96 7.80
CA GLN A 260 11.12 11.02 7.57
C GLN A 260 9.78 11.74 7.31
N TRP A 261 9.53 12.87 7.98
CA TRP A 261 8.37 13.72 7.72
C TRP A 261 8.30 14.20 6.27
N LEU A 262 9.43 14.70 5.74
CA LEU A 262 9.50 15.11 4.34
C LEU A 262 9.37 13.92 3.38
N VAL A 263 10.00 12.78 3.70
CA VAL A 263 9.90 11.53 2.90
C VAL A 263 8.45 11.12 2.72
N VAL A 264 7.69 11.07 3.81
CA VAL A 264 6.27 10.67 3.76
C VAL A 264 5.41 11.72 3.07
N LEU A 265 5.56 13.01 3.40
CA LEU A 265 4.73 14.04 2.78
C LEU A 265 4.99 14.20 1.28
N TYR A 266 6.25 14.18 0.84
CA TYR A 266 6.60 14.28 -0.57
C TYR A 266 6.24 13.00 -1.35
N GLY A 267 6.33 11.82 -0.72
CA GLY A 267 5.87 10.57 -1.32
C GLY A 267 4.35 10.51 -1.52
N LEU A 268 3.56 11.17 -0.66
CA LEU A 268 2.09 11.15 -0.73
C LEU A 268 1.50 12.33 -1.51
N TRP A 269 2.02 13.54 -1.32
CA TRP A 269 1.50 14.78 -1.88
C TRP A 269 2.62 15.69 -2.45
N PRO A 270 3.39 15.21 -3.43
CA PRO A 270 4.55 15.95 -3.96
C PRO A 270 4.17 17.34 -4.51
N SER A 271 3.02 17.45 -5.18
CA SER A 271 2.60 18.71 -5.83
C SER A 271 2.28 19.77 -4.78
N ASN A 272 1.51 19.39 -3.75
CA ASN A 272 1.14 20.28 -2.65
C ASN A 272 2.37 20.65 -1.79
N VAL A 273 3.29 19.71 -1.54
CA VAL A 273 4.57 20.00 -0.86
C VAL A 273 5.36 21.06 -1.63
N LEU A 274 5.57 20.88 -2.93
CA LEU A 274 6.33 21.84 -3.75
C LEU A 274 5.63 23.20 -3.83
N ALA A 275 4.30 23.23 -3.97
CA ALA A 275 3.54 24.48 -4.01
C ALA A 275 3.65 25.26 -2.70
N PHE A 276 3.52 24.57 -1.56
CA PHE A 276 3.67 25.16 -0.23
C PHE A 276 5.08 25.69 0.01
N LEU A 277 6.13 24.91 -0.30
CA LEU A 277 7.52 25.35 -0.11
C LEU A 277 7.85 26.57 -0.98
N ARG A 278 7.29 26.64 -2.19
CA ARG A 278 7.50 27.76 -3.12
C ARG A 278 6.86 29.07 -2.62
N ASN A 279 5.60 29.03 -2.24
CA ASN A 279 4.91 30.17 -1.64
C ASN A 279 3.87 29.70 -0.59
N PRO A 280 4.25 29.65 0.69
CA PRO A 280 3.37 29.12 1.73
C PRO A 280 2.16 30.02 1.99
N VAL A 281 2.30 31.33 1.81
CA VAL A 281 1.24 32.32 2.07
C VAL A 281 0.11 32.14 1.05
N ASP A 282 0.43 32.25 -0.25
CA ASP A 282 -0.55 32.09 -1.33
C ASP A 282 -1.22 30.70 -1.27
N TYR A 283 -0.46 29.66 -0.92
CA TYR A 283 -0.99 28.30 -0.80
C TYR A 283 -2.04 28.21 0.33
N LEU A 284 -1.73 28.71 1.53
CA LEU A 284 -2.64 28.64 2.68
C LEU A 284 -3.85 29.57 2.52
N GLU A 285 -3.65 30.79 2.02
CA GLU A 285 -4.71 31.75 1.77
C GLU A 285 -5.62 31.31 0.63
N GLY A 286 -5.06 30.72 -0.44
CA GLY A 286 -5.83 30.13 -1.55
C GLY A 286 -6.72 28.97 -1.11
N LEU A 287 -6.36 28.29 -0.02
CA LEU A 287 -7.17 27.25 0.60
C LEU A 287 -8.10 27.77 1.72
N GLY A 288 -8.07 29.07 2.02
CA GLY A 288 -8.89 29.68 3.07
C GLY A 288 -8.49 29.29 4.49
N VAL A 289 -7.25 28.84 4.71
CA VAL A 289 -6.77 28.39 6.02
C VAL A 289 -6.44 29.61 6.88
N LYS A 290 -7.16 29.79 7.99
CA LYS A 290 -6.90 30.86 8.95
C LYS A 290 -5.59 30.62 9.70
N SER A 291 -4.87 31.70 10.01
CA SER A 291 -3.65 31.61 10.81
C SER A 291 -3.95 31.05 12.20
N VAL A 292 -3.17 30.03 12.60
CA VAL A 292 -3.20 29.45 13.95
C VAL A 292 -2.32 30.25 14.91
N TYR A 293 -1.54 31.19 14.38
CA TYR A 293 -0.64 32.05 15.15
C TYR A 293 -1.27 33.43 15.36
N ALA A 294 -0.75 34.18 16.33
CA ALA A 294 -1.13 35.57 16.57
C ALA A 294 -0.72 36.52 15.43
N VAL A 295 0.12 36.04 14.51
CA VAL A 295 0.61 36.76 13.33
C VAL A 295 -0.03 36.22 12.06
N GLN A 296 -0.10 37.04 11.01
CA GLN A 296 -0.58 36.60 9.69
C GLN A 296 0.43 35.66 9.04
N TRP A 297 -0.02 34.83 8.08
CA TRP A 297 0.87 33.88 7.39
C TRP A 297 2.09 34.54 6.73
N ALA A 298 1.91 35.78 6.22
CA ALA A 298 2.99 36.58 5.64
C ALA A 298 4.14 36.91 6.60
N ASP A 299 3.85 36.97 7.91
CA ASP A 299 4.83 37.30 8.95
C ASP A 299 5.44 36.05 9.61
N VAL A 300 4.91 34.86 9.33
CA VAL A 300 5.42 33.59 9.90
C VAL A 300 6.76 33.22 9.27
N TRP A 301 6.86 33.30 7.94
CA TRP A 301 8.08 32.96 7.20
C TRP A 301 8.48 34.09 6.26
N PRO A 302 9.75 34.50 6.23
CA PRO A 302 10.23 35.41 5.21
C PRO A 302 10.03 34.84 3.80
N PRO A 303 9.83 35.68 2.77
CA PRO A 303 9.67 35.24 1.40
C PRO A 303 10.82 34.31 0.96
N ARG A 304 10.47 33.19 0.31
CA ARG A 304 11.42 32.16 -0.19
C ARG A 304 12.28 31.47 0.88
N TYR A 305 12.06 31.72 2.17
CA TYR A 305 12.84 31.09 3.23
C TYR A 305 12.67 29.57 3.23
N LEU A 306 11.41 29.09 3.18
CA LEU A 306 11.12 27.66 3.10
C LEU A 306 11.62 27.02 1.81
N ALA A 307 11.54 27.72 0.68
CA ALA A 307 12.05 27.23 -0.60
C ALA A 307 13.56 26.95 -0.52
N LYS A 308 14.34 27.89 0.03
CA LYS A 308 15.80 27.75 0.17
C LYS A 308 16.18 26.59 1.09
N ARG A 309 15.47 26.41 2.21
CA ARG A 309 15.74 25.31 3.15
C ARG A 309 15.26 23.97 2.60
N GLY A 310 14.14 23.95 1.89
CA GLY A 310 13.61 22.78 1.21
C GLY A 310 14.51 22.30 0.06
N GLU A 311 15.11 23.22 -0.70
CA GLU A 311 16.01 22.91 -1.83
C GLU A 311 17.18 22.00 -1.41
N VAL A 312 17.82 22.28 -0.28
CA VAL A 312 18.95 21.50 0.25
C VAL A 312 18.56 20.07 0.58
N ILE A 313 17.31 19.82 0.96
CA ILE A 313 16.85 18.47 1.33
C ILE A 313 16.28 17.75 0.11
N LEU A 314 15.50 18.47 -0.71
CA LEU A 314 14.87 17.93 -1.91
C LEU A 314 15.87 17.64 -3.04
N SER A 315 17.10 18.15 -2.97
CA SER A 315 18.17 17.77 -3.91
C SER A 315 18.43 16.26 -3.92
N ASP A 316 18.20 15.58 -2.80
CA ASP A 316 18.42 14.13 -2.67
C ASP A 316 17.24 13.29 -3.24
N PHE A 317 16.14 13.94 -3.60
CA PHE A 317 14.89 13.29 -3.97
C PHE A 317 14.74 13.18 -5.50
N ALA A 318 14.21 12.06 -5.96
CA ALA A 318 13.76 11.92 -7.34
C ALA A 318 12.52 12.77 -7.63
N VAL A 319 12.34 13.08 -8.92
CA VAL A 319 11.09 13.67 -9.42
C VAL A 319 9.97 12.64 -9.27
N HIS A 320 8.93 13.00 -8.53
CA HIS A 320 7.81 12.10 -8.27
C HIS A 320 6.92 11.95 -9.52
N PRO A 321 6.58 10.72 -9.96
CA PRO A 321 5.76 10.51 -11.17
C PRO A 321 4.39 11.19 -11.13
N HIS A 322 3.81 11.34 -9.94
CA HIS A 322 2.50 11.97 -9.75
C HIS A 322 2.45 13.44 -10.17
N LEU A 323 3.60 14.13 -10.22
CA LEU A 323 3.70 15.50 -10.71
C LEU A 323 3.27 15.64 -12.18
N MET A 324 3.31 14.55 -12.96
CA MET A 324 2.89 14.56 -14.36
C MET A 324 1.39 14.39 -14.55
N TYR A 325 0.70 13.80 -13.57
CA TYR A 325 -0.69 13.34 -13.72
C TYR A 325 -1.68 14.17 -12.90
N PHE A 326 -1.26 14.74 -11.77
CA PHE A 326 -2.16 15.38 -10.83
C PHE A 326 -1.90 16.89 -10.69
N THR A 327 -2.99 17.65 -10.62
CA THR A 327 -2.97 19.05 -10.16
C THR A 327 -3.07 19.12 -8.63
N LEU A 328 -2.82 20.29 -8.04
CA LEU A 328 -2.88 20.50 -6.57
C LEU A 328 -4.20 20.03 -5.96
N ALA A 329 -5.33 20.39 -6.58
CA ALA A 329 -6.66 20.02 -6.11
C ALA A 329 -6.93 18.52 -6.29
N GLN A 330 -6.60 17.96 -7.47
CA GLN A 330 -6.79 16.53 -7.75
C GLN A 330 -5.95 15.65 -6.81
N GLU A 331 -4.71 16.04 -6.51
CA GLU A 331 -3.84 15.34 -5.57
C GLU A 331 -4.40 15.35 -4.13
N ARG A 332 -5.28 16.28 -3.78
CA ARG A 332 -5.93 16.30 -2.47
C ARG A 332 -7.26 15.54 -2.45
N GLU A 333 -8.02 15.61 -3.54
CA GLU A 333 -9.41 15.14 -3.58
C GLU A 333 -9.58 13.75 -4.19
N ASP A 334 -8.60 13.25 -4.94
CA ASP A 334 -8.72 11.93 -5.57
C ASP A 334 -8.44 10.79 -4.58
N GLU A 335 -9.51 10.24 -4.01
CA GLU A 335 -9.49 9.09 -3.09
C GLU A 335 -9.05 7.79 -3.79
N ARG A 336 -9.31 7.66 -5.10
CA ARG A 336 -9.08 6.41 -5.85
C ARG A 336 -7.61 6.11 -6.06
N ARG A 337 -6.77 7.14 -5.94
CA ARG A 337 -5.31 7.05 -6.05
C ARG A 337 -4.71 5.95 -5.18
N TRP A 338 -5.24 5.78 -3.96
CA TRP A 338 -4.70 4.84 -2.99
C TRP A 338 -5.41 3.49 -2.99
N GLU A 339 -6.51 3.32 -3.74
CA GLU A 339 -7.26 2.04 -3.81
C GLU A 339 -6.41 0.88 -4.35
N THR A 340 -5.44 1.17 -5.22
CA THR A 340 -4.60 0.15 -5.85
C THR A 340 -3.36 -0.22 -5.00
N TYR A 341 -3.02 0.60 -4.01
CA TYR A 341 -1.78 0.45 -3.24
C TYR A 341 -2.06 -0.05 -1.83
N ASP A 342 -1.38 -1.13 -1.43
CA ASP A 342 -1.39 -1.55 -0.03
C ASP A 342 -0.46 -0.66 0.81
N THR A 343 -0.70 -0.55 2.12
CA THR A 343 0.15 0.26 3.04
C THR A 343 1.66 0.01 2.89
N PRO A 344 2.16 -1.25 2.84
CA PRO A 344 3.59 -1.47 2.64
C PRO A 344 4.11 -0.94 1.31
N GLN A 345 3.28 -0.95 0.25
CA GLN A 345 3.62 -0.39 -1.04
C GLN A 345 3.72 1.14 -0.96
N ILE A 346 2.78 1.78 -0.26
CA ILE A 346 2.77 3.23 -0.03
C ILE A 346 4.05 3.67 0.69
N VAL A 347 4.42 2.97 1.77
CA VAL A 347 5.66 3.24 2.50
C VAL A 347 6.88 3.06 1.60
N ALA A 348 6.94 1.96 0.84
CA ALA A 348 8.05 1.71 -0.08
C ALA A 348 8.17 2.78 -1.17
N LEU A 349 7.05 3.27 -1.72
CA LEU A 349 7.03 4.36 -2.70
C LEU A 349 7.60 5.65 -2.12
N CYS A 350 7.20 6.03 -0.90
CA CYS A 350 7.72 7.23 -0.24
C CYS A 350 9.25 7.15 -0.10
N HIS A 351 9.76 6.02 0.38
CA HIS A 351 11.20 5.82 0.56
C HIS A 351 11.97 5.72 -0.77
N LEU A 352 11.39 5.11 -1.81
CA LEU A 352 12.02 4.97 -3.12
C LEU A 352 12.36 6.30 -3.77
N VAL A 353 11.46 7.28 -3.60
CA VAL A 353 11.63 8.63 -4.16
C VAL A 353 12.69 9.41 -3.39
N ALA A 354 12.83 9.18 -2.09
CA ALA A 354 13.80 9.86 -1.25
C ALA A 354 15.24 9.30 -1.31
N HIS A 355 15.42 8.07 -1.79
CA HIS A 355 16.73 7.38 -1.80
C HIS A 355 17.18 7.03 -3.23
N SER A 356 16.82 7.84 -4.23
CA SER A 356 17.13 7.52 -5.63
C SER A 356 18.62 7.47 -5.97
N GLU A 357 19.48 8.17 -5.21
CA GLU A 357 20.93 8.16 -5.42
C GLU A 357 21.64 6.91 -4.90
N ALA A 358 21.01 6.10 -4.04
CA ALA A 358 21.55 4.80 -3.64
C ALA A 358 21.52 3.75 -4.78
N ARG A 359 21.02 4.11 -5.98
CA ARG A 359 20.97 3.25 -7.17
C ARG A 359 22.29 3.14 -7.94
N HIS A 360 23.43 3.29 -7.27
CA HIS A 360 24.67 2.65 -7.71
C HIS A 360 25.10 1.55 -6.73
N PRO A 361 24.36 0.43 -6.63
CA PRO A 361 24.97 -0.79 -6.15
C PRO A 361 25.84 -1.30 -7.30
N SER A 362 27.15 -1.10 -7.20
CA SER A 362 28.09 -2.04 -7.78
C SER A 362 27.59 -3.44 -7.44
N ARG A 363 27.46 -4.29 -8.46
CA ARG A 363 26.92 -5.66 -8.40
C ARG A 363 27.72 -6.60 -7.46
N SER A 364 28.69 -6.07 -6.70
CA SER A 364 29.53 -6.73 -5.70
C SER A 364 28.97 -6.71 -4.28
N ASP A 365 28.06 -5.79 -3.93
CA ASP A 365 27.80 -5.48 -2.51
C ASP A 365 26.56 -6.20 -1.94
N VAL A 366 25.95 -7.11 -2.71
CA VAL A 366 24.77 -7.89 -2.29
C VAL A 366 25.10 -8.94 -1.21
N PHE A 367 26.38 -9.19 -0.93
CA PHE A 367 26.83 -10.20 0.04
C PHE A 367 27.71 -9.69 1.18
N ASP A 368 27.96 -8.38 1.26
CA ASP A 368 28.79 -7.84 2.35
C ASP A 368 28.20 -6.55 2.90
N GLU A 369 27.16 -6.68 3.72
CA GLU A 369 26.79 -5.63 4.68
C GLU A 369 26.08 -6.28 5.88
N SER A 370 26.90 -6.71 6.84
CA SER A 370 26.48 -6.57 8.24
C SER A 370 26.49 -5.07 8.54
N PRO A 371 25.49 -4.51 9.24
CA PRO A 371 25.56 -3.11 9.61
C PRO A 371 26.79 -2.91 10.49
N VAL A 372 27.77 -2.16 9.99
CA VAL A 372 28.85 -1.61 10.80
C VAL A 372 28.16 -0.64 11.74
N VAL A 373 27.84 -1.13 12.94
CA VAL A 373 27.62 -0.27 14.09
C VAL A 373 28.91 0.50 14.25
N ASP A 374 28.87 1.81 13.99
CA ASP A 374 29.97 2.72 14.31
C ASP A 374 30.24 2.65 15.81
N SER A 375 31.16 1.75 16.15
CA SER A 375 31.68 1.49 17.49
C SER A 375 32.66 2.61 17.85
N GLN A 376 32.15 3.83 17.95
CA GLN A 376 32.91 4.99 18.44
C GLN A 376 32.32 5.62 19.71
N TYR A 377 31.20 5.11 20.24
CA TYR A 377 30.64 5.60 21.51
C TYR A 377 30.85 4.66 22.72
N LEU A 378 31.49 3.51 22.53
CA LEU A 378 31.86 2.61 23.63
C LEU A 378 33.28 2.91 24.15
N SER A 379 33.52 4.11 24.68
CA SER A 379 34.71 4.40 25.50
C SER A 379 34.61 5.72 26.27
N THR A 380 33.66 5.87 27.19
CA THR A 380 33.95 6.61 28.44
C THR A 380 32.92 6.25 29.50
N SER A 381 33.25 5.31 30.40
CA SER A 381 32.86 5.28 31.81
C SER A 381 33.25 3.92 32.43
N ILE A 382 34.55 3.68 32.56
CA ILE A 382 35.08 2.74 33.56
C ILE A 382 35.91 3.57 34.53
N LEU A 383 35.24 4.36 35.37
CA LEU A 383 35.75 4.76 36.69
C LEU A 383 34.52 5.05 37.55
N GLY A 384 34.24 4.14 38.47
CA GLY A 384 32.99 4.13 39.22
C GLY A 384 32.82 5.32 40.15
N HIS A 385 31.55 5.64 40.42
CA HIS A 385 31.10 6.22 41.68
C HIS A 385 29.71 5.68 41.99
N GLY A 386 29.52 5.19 43.22
CA GLY A 386 28.22 4.73 43.70
C GLY A 386 27.23 5.89 43.76
N GLY A 387 26.11 5.74 43.06
CA GLY A 387 25.02 6.72 42.97
C GLY A 387 23.76 6.13 42.34
N ILE A 388 23.19 5.09 42.94
CA ILE A 388 21.96 4.41 42.50
C ILE A 388 20.76 5.23 43.02
N PRO A 389 20.12 6.08 42.20
CA PRO A 389 18.92 5.67 41.42
C PRO A 389 18.85 6.23 39.98
N ARG A 390 19.66 7.24 39.64
CA ARG A 390 19.51 8.06 38.42
C ARG A 390 19.99 7.36 37.14
N GLU A 391 21.08 6.58 37.24
CA GLU A 391 21.57 5.73 36.15
C GLU A 391 20.56 4.62 35.76
N LYS A 392 19.75 4.15 36.72
CA LYS A 392 18.70 3.16 36.43
C LYS A 392 17.56 3.78 35.65
N GLU A 393 17.13 4.99 36.00
CA GLU A 393 16.07 5.71 35.29
C GLU A 393 16.49 6.07 33.85
N GLU A 394 17.72 6.56 33.66
CA GLU A 394 18.29 6.85 32.33
C GLU A 394 18.42 5.56 31.50
N SER A 395 18.96 4.49 32.09
CA SER A 395 19.01 3.16 31.43
C SER A 395 17.63 2.61 31.09
N GLN A 396 16.62 2.84 31.94
CA GLN A 396 15.25 2.39 31.70
C GLN A 396 14.59 3.19 30.56
N GLN A 397 14.84 4.50 30.48
CA GLN A 397 14.34 5.33 29.38
C GLN A 397 15.02 4.96 28.05
N ASP A 398 16.33 4.75 28.06
CA ASP A 398 17.08 4.31 26.88
C ASP A 398 16.64 2.93 26.41
N THR A 399 16.43 1.98 27.33
CA THR A 399 15.90 0.66 26.97
C THR A 399 14.46 0.71 26.44
N GLN A 400 13.62 1.62 26.92
CA GLN A 400 12.27 1.83 26.37
C GLN A 400 12.32 2.39 24.95
N LYS A 401 13.21 3.36 24.71
CA LYS A 401 13.42 3.96 23.40
C LYS A 401 14.00 2.98 22.38
N LEU A 402 15.04 2.24 22.76
CA LEU A 402 15.60 1.15 21.96
C LEU A 402 14.54 0.10 21.59
N LYS A 403 13.60 -0.20 22.50
CA LYS A 403 12.47 -1.08 22.19
C LYS A 403 11.51 -0.47 21.19
N LEU A 404 11.20 0.82 21.28
CA LEU A 404 10.35 1.50 20.30
C LEU A 404 11.01 1.54 18.92
N ASP A 405 12.30 1.85 18.84
CA ASP A 405 13.07 1.83 17.60
C ASP A 405 13.16 0.42 17.01
N LEU A 406 13.32 -0.60 17.85
CA LEU A 406 13.27 -1.99 17.43
C LEU A 406 11.88 -2.35 16.88
N LEU A 407 10.80 -1.99 17.58
CA LEU A 407 9.43 -2.27 17.13
C LEU A 407 9.11 -1.57 15.82
N TYR A 408 9.52 -0.31 15.66
CA TYR A 408 9.35 0.45 14.43
C TYR A 408 10.14 -0.18 13.28
N SER A 409 11.43 -0.46 13.50
CA SER A 409 12.29 -1.09 12.49
C SER A 409 11.82 -2.50 12.12
N GLU A 410 11.33 -3.28 13.08
CA GLU A 410 10.71 -4.59 12.84
C GLU A 410 9.42 -4.46 12.02
N ARG A 411 8.55 -3.50 12.36
CA ARG A 411 7.30 -3.27 11.61
C ARG A 411 7.61 -2.86 10.18
N LEU A 412 8.54 -1.93 10.00
CA LEU A 412 9.00 -1.47 8.69
C LEU A 412 9.63 -2.62 7.89
N ARG A 413 10.48 -3.44 8.52
CA ARG A 413 11.06 -4.64 7.91
C ARG A 413 9.99 -5.65 7.50
N LYS A 414 8.97 -5.89 8.33
CA LYS A 414 7.83 -6.77 8.00
C LYS A 414 7.05 -6.22 6.80
N GLN A 415 6.84 -4.91 6.74
CA GLN A 415 6.22 -4.25 5.58
C GLN A 415 7.06 -4.45 4.32
N TYR A 416 8.36 -4.18 4.36
CA TYR A 416 9.26 -4.41 3.22
C TYR A 416 9.29 -5.88 2.79
N LEU A 417 9.39 -6.82 3.72
CA LEU A 417 9.38 -8.26 3.41
C LEU A 417 8.05 -8.69 2.78
N SER A 418 6.91 -8.18 3.28
CA SER A 418 5.59 -8.43 2.68
C SER A 418 5.53 -7.86 1.25
N HIS A 419 6.00 -6.64 1.05
CA HIS A 419 6.05 -6.01 -0.27
C HIS A 419 6.95 -6.76 -1.25
N ILE A 420 8.17 -7.15 -0.83
CA ILE A 420 9.11 -7.94 -1.62
C ILE A 420 8.49 -9.30 -1.96
N GLY A 421 7.84 -9.97 -1.00
CA GLY A 421 7.14 -11.23 -1.24
C GLY A 421 6.02 -11.11 -2.28
N ARG A 422 5.24 -10.01 -2.22
CA ARG A 422 4.22 -9.70 -3.23
C ARG A 422 4.82 -9.42 -4.60
N LEU A 423 5.87 -8.60 -4.66
CA LEU A 423 6.58 -8.28 -5.91
C LEU A 423 7.14 -9.55 -6.54
N HIS A 424 7.76 -10.43 -5.74
CA HIS A 424 8.27 -11.70 -6.21
C HIS A 424 7.15 -12.61 -6.75
N LYS A 425 6.02 -12.70 -6.05
CA LYS A 425 4.84 -13.44 -6.53
C LYS A 425 4.29 -12.87 -7.84
N SER A 426 4.27 -11.55 -7.98
CA SER A 426 3.86 -10.87 -9.22
C SER A 426 4.85 -11.13 -10.35
N ASN A 427 6.15 -11.06 -10.08
CA ASN A 427 7.19 -11.35 -11.06
C ASN A 427 7.10 -12.82 -11.53
N LEU A 428 6.91 -13.77 -10.61
CA LEU A 428 6.67 -15.17 -10.98
C LEU A 428 5.46 -15.34 -11.90
N ARG A 429 4.37 -14.59 -11.67
CA ARG A 429 3.21 -14.56 -12.57
C ARG A 429 3.60 -14.02 -13.95
N PHE A 430 4.26 -12.85 -14.01
CA PHE A 430 4.71 -12.28 -15.28
C PHE A 430 5.65 -13.23 -16.05
N THR A 431 6.60 -13.88 -15.39
CA THR A 431 7.47 -14.86 -16.04
C THR A 431 6.71 -16.09 -16.54
N SER A 432 5.65 -16.51 -15.84
CA SER A 432 4.76 -17.58 -16.29
C SER A 432 4.00 -17.15 -17.53
N ASP A 433 3.39 -15.95 -17.50
CA ASP A 433 2.65 -15.39 -18.62
C ASP A 433 3.55 -15.20 -19.86
N GLU A 434 4.80 -14.76 -19.67
CA GLU A 434 5.80 -14.64 -20.74
C GLU A 434 6.14 -16.01 -21.37
N VAL A 435 6.23 -17.07 -20.55
CA VAL A 435 6.42 -18.44 -21.05
C VAL A 435 5.20 -18.91 -21.84
N GLU A 436 3.98 -18.60 -21.39
CA GLU A 436 2.75 -18.91 -22.13
C GLU A 436 2.72 -18.19 -23.49
N VAL A 437 3.07 -16.90 -23.53
CA VAL A 437 3.20 -16.13 -24.78
C VAL A 437 4.23 -16.78 -25.71
N HIS A 438 5.38 -17.20 -25.19
CA HIS A 438 6.40 -17.89 -25.99
C HIS A 438 5.87 -19.20 -26.59
N ASN A 439 5.11 -19.98 -25.80
CA ASN A 439 4.48 -21.22 -26.27
C ASN A 439 3.44 -20.94 -27.36
N PHE A 440 2.60 -19.92 -27.22
CA PHE A 440 1.65 -19.52 -28.27
C PHE A 440 2.35 -19.10 -29.56
N VAL A 441 3.42 -18.31 -29.46
CA VAL A 441 4.22 -17.90 -30.63
C VAL A 441 4.83 -19.12 -31.33
N ASN A 442 5.31 -20.11 -30.58
CA ASN A 442 5.85 -21.34 -31.15
C ASN A 442 4.76 -22.18 -31.84
N HIS A 443 3.56 -22.25 -31.26
CA HIS A 443 2.42 -22.93 -31.89
C HIS A 443 1.98 -22.25 -33.19
N ILE A 444 1.93 -20.92 -33.23
CA ILE A 444 1.61 -20.16 -34.45
C ILE A 444 2.64 -20.46 -35.53
N LYS A 445 3.93 -20.42 -35.21
CA LYS A 445 5.00 -20.76 -36.17
C LYS A 445 4.89 -22.19 -36.70
N GLU A 446 4.50 -23.14 -35.85
CA GLU A 446 4.31 -24.53 -36.28
C GLU A 446 3.08 -24.65 -37.18
N GLN A 447 1.96 -24.00 -36.82
CA GLN A 447 0.77 -23.94 -37.66
C GLN A 447 1.07 -23.29 -39.02
N ASP A 448 1.83 -22.20 -39.07
CA ASP A 448 2.24 -21.55 -40.31
C ASP A 448 3.05 -22.49 -41.22
N LYS A 449 3.98 -23.28 -40.64
CA LYS A 449 4.69 -24.32 -41.40
C LYS A 449 3.73 -25.38 -41.93
N THR A 450 2.78 -25.85 -41.12
CA THR A 450 1.80 -26.84 -41.60
C THR A 450 0.91 -26.28 -42.70
N ILE A 451 0.54 -25.00 -42.62
CA ILE A 451 -0.22 -24.32 -43.68
C ILE A 451 0.64 -24.22 -44.93
N SER A 452 1.91 -23.83 -44.84
CA SER A 452 2.78 -23.74 -46.02
C SER A 452 2.98 -25.11 -46.68
N THR A 453 3.23 -26.17 -45.91
CA THR A 453 3.39 -27.53 -46.47
C THR A 453 2.11 -28.02 -47.12
N LEU A 454 0.95 -27.85 -46.47
CA LEU A 454 -0.34 -28.23 -47.05
C LEU A 454 -0.66 -27.41 -48.32
N THR A 455 -0.27 -26.14 -48.35
CA THR A 455 -0.46 -25.29 -49.53
C THR A 455 0.43 -25.74 -50.69
N GLU A 456 1.68 -26.11 -50.41
CA GLU A 456 2.60 -26.70 -51.39
C GLU A 456 2.06 -28.03 -51.92
N GLU A 457 1.62 -28.95 -51.05
CA GLU A 457 1.02 -30.23 -51.44
C GLU A 457 -0.24 -30.04 -52.30
N LEU A 458 -1.13 -29.11 -51.92
CA LEU A 458 -2.34 -28.82 -52.68
C LEU A 458 -1.99 -28.24 -54.06
N SER A 459 -0.98 -27.36 -54.14
CA SER A 459 -0.50 -26.83 -55.42
C SER A 459 0.09 -27.92 -56.32
N HIS A 460 0.84 -28.86 -55.74
CA HIS A 460 1.40 -30.02 -56.43
C HIS A 460 0.29 -30.92 -56.98
N GLN A 461 -0.70 -31.27 -56.14
CA GLN A 461 -1.86 -32.08 -56.55
C GLN A 461 -2.66 -31.40 -57.67
N LYS A 462 -2.84 -30.07 -57.62
CA LYS A 462 -3.49 -29.32 -58.71
C LYS A 462 -2.69 -29.40 -60.01
N MET A 463 -1.36 -29.30 -59.93
CA MET A 463 -0.50 -29.40 -61.11
C MET A 463 -0.54 -30.80 -61.72
N GLU A 464 -0.47 -31.85 -60.90
CA GLU A 464 -0.62 -33.24 -61.35
C GLU A 464 -1.99 -33.50 -61.99
N ALA A 465 -3.08 -33.03 -61.37
CA ALA A 465 -4.42 -33.15 -61.90
C ALA A 465 -4.58 -32.42 -63.25
N SER A 466 -4.01 -31.21 -63.38
CA SER A 466 -3.97 -30.45 -64.64
C SER A 466 -3.18 -31.21 -65.72
N MET A 467 -2.00 -31.75 -65.40
CA MET A 467 -1.21 -32.55 -66.34
C MET A 467 -1.95 -33.84 -66.77
N ALA A 468 -2.64 -34.50 -65.84
CA ALA A 468 -3.47 -35.66 -66.14
C ALA A 468 -4.64 -35.29 -67.06
N HIS A 469 -5.30 -34.16 -66.81
CA HIS A 469 -6.36 -33.64 -67.66
C HIS A 469 -5.85 -33.29 -69.07
N GLN A 470 -4.68 -32.66 -69.18
CA GLN A 470 -4.06 -32.35 -70.46
C GLN A 470 -3.68 -33.62 -71.25
N LYS A 471 -3.18 -34.66 -70.56
CA LYS A 471 -2.92 -35.97 -71.18
C LYS A 471 -4.22 -36.61 -71.67
N HIS A 472 -5.27 -36.57 -70.86
CA HIS A 472 -6.58 -37.12 -71.20
C HIS A 472 -7.22 -36.40 -72.40
N THR A 473 -7.18 -35.07 -72.45
CA THR A 473 -7.68 -34.28 -73.58
C THR A 473 -6.92 -34.60 -74.88
N LYS A 474 -5.59 -34.63 -74.85
CA LYS A 474 -4.78 -35.06 -76.01
C LYS A 474 -5.10 -36.48 -76.46
N TRP A 475 -5.34 -37.39 -75.52
CA TRP A 475 -5.73 -38.76 -75.83
C TRP A 475 -7.14 -38.82 -76.46
N GLN A 476 -8.09 -38.04 -75.95
CA GLN A 476 -9.42 -37.90 -76.54
C GLN A 476 -9.37 -37.31 -77.96
N GLU A 477 -8.54 -36.32 -78.21
CA GLU A 477 -8.31 -35.75 -79.55
C GLU A 477 -7.79 -36.82 -80.51
N ARG A 478 -6.74 -37.56 -80.13
CA ARG A 478 -6.20 -38.66 -80.94
C ARG A 478 -7.26 -39.72 -81.26
N LEU A 479 -8.10 -40.08 -80.29
CA LEU A 479 -9.20 -41.02 -80.52
C LEU A 479 -10.25 -40.44 -81.47
N ARG A 480 -10.61 -39.15 -81.33
CA ARG A 480 -11.53 -38.49 -82.25
C ARG A 480 -10.98 -38.46 -83.67
N ASP A 481 -9.69 -38.15 -83.83
CA ASP A 481 -9.01 -38.15 -85.13
C ASP A 481 -8.97 -39.55 -85.74
N GLN A 482 -8.68 -40.59 -84.96
CA GLN A 482 -8.75 -41.98 -85.40
C GLN A 482 -10.16 -42.37 -85.86
N VAL A 483 -11.19 -42.00 -85.08
CA VAL A 483 -12.59 -42.27 -85.46
C VAL A 483 -12.97 -41.49 -86.72
N ALA A 484 -12.52 -40.24 -86.88
CA ALA A 484 -12.74 -39.44 -88.08
C ALA A 484 -12.07 -40.07 -89.31
N ALA A 485 -10.79 -40.46 -89.19
CA ALA A 485 -10.05 -41.15 -90.25
C ALA A 485 -10.74 -42.45 -90.67
N LEU A 486 -11.15 -43.30 -89.71
CA LEU A 486 -11.89 -44.53 -90.00
C LEU A 486 -13.25 -44.25 -90.68
N ARG A 487 -13.92 -43.14 -90.34
CA ARG A 487 -15.16 -42.71 -91.00
C ARG A 487 -14.93 -42.24 -92.43
N ASP A 488 -13.85 -41.50 -92.69
CA ASP A 488 -13.52 -41.02 -94.03
C ASP A 488 -13.01 -42.16 -94.93
N GLU A 489 -12.21 -43.08 -94.40
CA GLU A 489 -11.88 -44.34 -95.09
C GLU A 489 -13.15 -45.11 -95.43
N LYS A 490 -14.09 -45.29 -94.48
CA LYS A 490 -15.37 -45.94 -94.75
C LYS A 490 -16.17 -45.23 -95.85
N ARG A 491 -16.21 -43.89 -95.86
CA ARG A 491 -16.84 -43.11 -96.93
C ARG A 491 -16.13 -43.33 -98.26
N GLY A 492 -14.79 -43.34 -98.27
CA GLY A 492 -13.97 -43.67 -99.44
C GLY A 492 -14.32 -45.04 -99.99
N TRP A 493 -14.32 -46.07 -99.16
CA TRP A 493 -14.75 -47.43 -99.53
C TRP A 493 -16.18 -47.46 -100.07
N GLN A 494 -17.12 -46.75 -99.44
CA GLN A 494 -18.50 -46.66 -99.94
C GLN A 494 -18.58 -46.01 -101.33
N THR A 495 -17.82 -44.94 -101.58
CA THR A 495 -17.77 -44.31 -102.91
C THR A 495 -17.17 -45.25 -103.95
N GLN A 496 -16.08 -45.94 -103.63
CA GLN A 496 -15.47 -46.93 -104.54
C GLN A 496 -16.42 -48.09 -104.84
N VAL A 497 -17.11 -48.62 -103.82
CA VAL A 497 -18.14 -49.66 -104.00
C VAL A 497 -19.27 -49.16 -104.91
N SER A 498 -19.74 -47.92 -104.72
CA SER A 498 -20.77 -47.33 -105.56
C SER A 498 -20.30 -47.16 -107.02
N GLN A 499 -19.07 -46.69 -107.25
CA GLN A 499 -18.47 -46.55 -108.57
C GLN A 499 -18.30 -47.90 -109.27
N LEU A 500 -17.75 -48.89 -108.57
CA LEU A 500 -17.62 -50.26 -109.09
C LEU A 500 -18.99 -50.87 -109.41
N SER A 501 -20.00 -50.63 -108.57
CA SER A 501 -21.36 -51.11 -108.83
C SER A 501 -21.98 -50.45 -110.06
N SER A 502 -21.75 -49.14 -110.29
CA SER A 502 -22.19 -48.46 -111.50
C SER A 502 -21.42 -48.93 -112.74
N ALA A 503 -20.10 -49.11 -112.67
CA ALA A 503 -19.31 -49.63 -113.78
C ALA A 503 -19.71 -51.07 -114.14
N LEU A 504 -20.01 -51.91 -113.15
CA LEU A 504 -20.56 -53.24 -113.37
C LEU A 504 -21.96 -53.20 -114.01
N ALA A 505 -22.79 -52.23 -113.64
CA ALA A 505 -24.10 -52.03 -114.27
C ALA A 505 -23.94 -51.61 -115.75
N ASP A 506 -23.02 -50.69 -116.05
CA ASP A 506 -22.73 -50.24 -117.42
C ASP A 506 -22.19 -51.39 -118.28
N VAL A 507 -21.24 -52.17 -117.77
CA VAL A 507 -20.71 -53.36 -118.46
C VAL A 507 -21.82 -54.40 -118.68
N ARG A 508 -22.72 -54.60 -117.72
CA ARG A 508 -23.89 -55.48 -117.91
C ARG A 508 -24.80 -54.97 -119.02
N VAL A 509 -25.07 -53.67 -119.11
CA VAL A 509 -25.87 -53.08 -120.19
C VAL A 509 -25.17 -53.26 -121.55
N VAL A 510 -23.86 -53.05 -121.63
CA VAL A 510 -23.09 -53.28 -122.87
C VAL A 510 -23.10 -54.76 -123.26
N ALA A 511 -22.90 -55.68 -122.31
CA ALA A 511 -22.98 -57.12 -122.56
C ALA A 511 -24.39 -57.55 -122.99
N GLN A 512 -25.44 -56.95 -122.43
CA GLN A 512 -26.83 -57.16 -122.84
C GLN A 512 -27.06 -56.70 -124.29
N LYS A 513 -26.59 -55.49 -124.64
CA LYS A 513 -26.64 -54.97 -126.02
C LYS A 513 -25.88 -55.86 -127.00
N GLN A 514 -24.68 -56.29 -126.65
CA GLN A 514 -23.91 -57.24 -127.47
C GLN A 514 -24.63 -58.58 -127.63
N LYS A 515 -25.32 -59.07 -126.59
CA LYS A 515 -26.14 -60.28 -126.67
C LYS A 515 -27.36 -60.09 -127.58
N GLU A 516 -27.99 -58.92 -127.57
CA GLU A 516 -29.08 -58.55 -128.48
C GLU A 516 -28.58 -58.43 -129.93
N GLU A 517 -27.44 -57.78 -130.18
CA GLU A 517 -26.79 -57.70 -131.50
C GLU A 517 -26.41 -59.09 -132.04
N LEU A 518 -25.85 -59.97 -131.20
CA LEU A 518 -25.55 -61.36 -131.57
C LEU A 518 -26.81 -62.19 -131.82
N ALA A 519 -27.94 -61.88 -131.17
CA ALA A 519 -29.23 -62.52 -131.44
C ALA A 519 -29.80 -62.08 -132.80
N VAL A 520 -29.51 -60.86 -133.25
CA VAL A 520 -29.86 -60.38 -134.59
C VAL A 520 -28.99 -61.05 -135.67
N ILE A 521 -27.67 -61.20 -135.44
CA ILE A 521 -26.74 -61.85 -136.39
C ILE A 521 -26.98 -63.37 -136.51
N LYS A 522 -27.56 -64.04 -135.50
CA LYS A 522 -27.91 -65.47 -135.58
C LYS A 522 -29.22 -65.76 -136.34
N ASN A 523 -29.96 -64.72 -136.73
CA ASN A 523 -31.21 -64.83 -137.48
C ASN A 523 -31.07 -64.48 -138.99
N GLU A 524 -29.84 -64.33 -139.48
CA GLU A 524 -29.46 -64.39 -140.90
C GLU A 524 -28.71 -65.72 -141.16
#